data_AF-A0A9P0XAZ0-F1
#
_entry.id   AF-A0A9P0XAZ0-F1
#
_cell.length_a   1.000
_cell.length_b   1.000
_cell.length_c   1.000
_cell.angle_alpha   90.00
_cell.angle_beta   90.00
_cell.angle_gamma   90.00
#
_symmetry.space_group_name_H-M   'P 1'
#
loop_
_entity.id
_entity.type
_entity.pdbx_description
1 polymer ?
#
loop_
_entity_poly.entity_id
_entity_poly.type
_entity_poly.pdbx_seq_one_letter_code
_entity_poly.pdbx_strand_id
1 'polypeptide(L)'
;MRSGWLVLFLVSIIECDRHEKRFLYFAYGSNLLKSRLQINAPSAVFITPARLPGYRLDFDNYNPKWRGAPATIAADPKGEVWGALWALNYSEMASLDKQEGLKDGLYEAIDIKVLNIENHVITARSYKMTSDPPKVRPEVLPLQRRPSNTYIQVIALGAYQCGIPSYYIEFIYRFPANGRNATDKLSQELGYPFNRNIRIS
;
A
#
# COMPACT_ATOMS: atom_id res chain seq x y z
N MET A 1 7.37 -31.46 -1.38
CA MET A 1 6.38 -31.50 -2.48
C MET A 1 5.11 -30.76 -2.06
N ARG A 2 5.06 -29.43 -2.21
CA ARG A 2 3.85 -28.59 -2.00
C ARG A 2 3.78 -27.36 -2.93
N SER A 3 4.68 -27.24 -3.90
CA SER A 3 4.86 -26.07 -4.77
C SER A 3 3.83 -25.94 -5.91
N GLY A 4 3.06 -27.00 -6.21
CA GLY A 4 2.10 -26.98 -7.32
C GLY A 4 0.76 -26.31 -7.00
N TRP A 5 0.34 -26.30 -5.74
CA TRP A 5 -0.99 -25.81 -5.36
C TRP A 5 -1.10 -24.28 -5.36
N LEU A 6 -0.04 -23.56 -4.95
CA LEU A 6 -0.06 -22.09 -4.93
C LEU A 6 -0.04 -21.49 -6.35
N VAL A 7 0.70 -22.10 -7.27
CA VAL A 7 0.71 -21.70 -8.70
C VAL A 7 -0.66 -21.93 -9.32
N LEU A 8 -1.29 -23.08 -9.07
CA LEU A 8 -2.65 -23.35 -9.52
C LEU A 8 -3.70 -22.40 -8.88
N PHE A 9 -3.51 -22.00 -7.62
CA PHE A 9 -4.37 -21.02 -6.94
C PHE A 9 -4.21 -19.60 -7.51
N LEU A 10 -2.98 -19.18 -7.80
CA LEU A 10 -2.68 -17.90 -8.47
C LEU A 10 -3.25 -17.87 -9.90
N VAL A 11 -3.13 -18.97 -10.65
CA VAL A 11 -3.75 -19.12 -11.98
C VAL A 11 -5.27 -19.11 -11.88
N SER A 12 -5.86 -19.81 -10.90
CA SER A 12 -7.30 -19.86 -10.70
C SER A 12 -7.92 -18.51 -10.29
N ILE A 13 -7.21 -17.66 -9.53
CA ILE A 13 -7.67 -16.29 -9.22
C ILE A 13 -7.58 -15.34 -10.42
N ILE A 14 -6.66 -15.62 -11.36
CA ILE A 14 -6.58 -14.91 -12.63
C ILE A 14 -7.73 -15.32 -13.57
N GLU A 15 -8.27 -16.54 -13.44
CA GLU A 15 -9.25 -17.12 -14.38
C GLU A 15 -10.69 -17.26 -13.85
N CYS A 16 -10.97 -16.93 -12.58
CA CYS A 16 -12.32 -17.11 -12.00
C CYS A 16 -13.16 -15.82 -12.00
N ASP A 17 -14.30 -15.95 -12.67
CA ASP A 17 -15.45 -15.03 -12.87
C ASP A 17 -15.34 -14.06 -14.08
N ARG A 18 -15.96 -14.46 -15.20
CA ARG A 18 -16.21 -13.71 -16.44
C ARG A 18 -15.04 -12.89 -17.00
N HIS A 19 -14.10 -13.53 -17.73
CA HIS A 19 -13.27 -12.94 -18.80
C HIS A 19 -12.63 -11.53 -18.62
N GLU A 20 -12.50 -10.98 -17.41
CA GLU A 20 -11.81 -9.72 -17.21
C GLU A 20 -10.36 -9.99 -16.82
N LYS A 21 -9.45 -9.59 -17.72
CA LYS A 21 -8.01 -9.65 -17.49
C LYS A 21 -7.71 -8.97 -16.14
N ARG A 22 -6.87 -9.58 -15.30
CA ARG A 22 -6.42 -9.02 -14.01
C ARG A 22 -4.92 -8.76 -13.97
N PHE A 23 -4.51 -7.76 -13.19
CA PHE A 23 -3.11 -7.48 -12.89
C PHE A 23 -2.85 -7.53 -11.39
N LEU A 24 -1.59 -7.79 -11.02
CA LEU A 24 -1.16 -7.75 -9.63
C LEU A 24 -0.69 -6.34 -9.26
N TYR A 25 -1.20 -5.86 -8.14
CA TYR A 25 -0.88 -4.57 -7.55
C TYR A 25 -0.27 -4.77 -6.15
N PHE A 26 0.90 -4.19 -5.91
CA PHE A 26 1.53 -4.17 -4.59
C PHE A 26 1.26 -2.83 -3.91
N ALA A 27 0.51 -2.89 -2.80
CA ALA A 27 0.22 -1.75 -1.94
C ALA A 27 1.13 -1.75 -0.70
N TYR A 28 1.66 -0.58 -0.33
CA TYR A 28 2.46 -0.39 0.89
C TYR A 28 2.03 0.83 1.73
N GLY A 29 1.13 1.67 1.18
CA GLY A 29 0.59 2.87 1.83
C GLY A 29 -0.88 2.71 2.22
N SER A 30 -1.69 3.75 2.04
CA SER A 30 -3.11 3.72 2.43
C SER A 30 -3.95 2.64 1.75
N ASN A 31 -3.53 2.19 0.56
CA ASN A 31 -4.20 1.10 -0.16
C ASN A 31 -3.95 -0.30 0.46
N LEU A 32 -3.20 -0.39 1.56
CA LEU A 32 -3.20 -1.59 2.40
C LEU A 32 -4.57 -1.85 3.04
N LEU A 33 -5.33 -0.79 3.35
CA LEU A 33 -6.67 -0.92 3.91
C LEU A 33 -7.66 -1.24 2.79
N LYS A 34 -8.34 -2.40 2.87
CA LYS A 34 -9.26 -2.87 1.83
C LYS A 34 -10.35 -1.84 1.50
N SER A 35 -10.99 -1.28 2.53
CA SER A 35 -12.04 -0.26 2.35
C SER A 35 -11.53 1.00 1.66
N ARG A 36 -10.26 1.36 1.84
CA ARG A 36 -9.63 2.48 1.14
C ARG A 36 -9.38 2.14 -0.34
N LEU A 37 -8.81 0.97 -0.62
CA LEU A 37 -8.50 0.53 -1.98
C LEU A 37 -9.78 0.37 -2.83
N GLN A 38 -10.82 -0.23 -2.26
CA GLN A 38 -12.07 -0.52 -2.96
C GLN A 38 -12.90 0.72 -3.33
N ILE A 39 -12.57 1.92 -2.83
CA ILE A 39 -13.18 3.18 -3.29
C ILE A 39 -12.92 3.38 -4.79
N ASN A 40 -11.73 3.05 -5.29
CA ASN A 40 -11.34 3.25 -6.69
C ASN A 40 -11.02 1.96 -7.46
N ALA A 41 -10.91 0.83 -6.76
CA ALA A 41 -10.72 -0.50 -7.33
C ALA A 41 -11.65 -1.53 -6.65
N PRO A 42 -12.98 -1.46 -6.87
CA PRO A 42 -13.96 -2.34 -6.22
C PRO A 42 -13.72 -3.83 -6.49
N SER A 43 -13.08 -4.20 -7.61
CA SER A 43 -12.72 -5.58 -7.93
C SER A 43 -11.60 -6.16 -7.05
N ALA A 44 -10.98 -5.36 -6.18
CA ALA A 44 -9.78 -5.76 -5.45
C ALA A 44 -9.95 -7.04 -4.64
N VAL A 45 -9.16 -8.05 -4.99
CA VAL A 45 -9.05 -9.33 -4.27
C VAL A 45 -7.67 -9.41 -3.60
N PHE A 46 -7.66 -9.64 -2.29
CA PHE A 46 -6.42 -9.85 -1.55
C PHE A 46 -5.78 -11.19 -1.95
N ILE A 47 -4.46 -11.20 -2.15
CA ILE A 47 -3.70 -12.39 -2.53
C ILE A 47 -2.84 -12.89 -1.37
N THR A 48 -1.88 -12.09 -0.92
CA THR A 48 -0.91 -12.49 0.11
C THR A 48 -0.13 -11.26 0.61
N PRO A 49 0.36 -11.23 1.87
CA PRO A 49 1.38 -10.26 2.24
C PRO A 49 2.70 -10.57 1.52
N ALA A 50 3.45 -9.53 1.19
CA ALA A 50 4.71 -9.66 0.47
C ALA A 50 5.71 -8.58 0.91
N ARG A 51 6.99 -8.83 0.66
CA ARG A 51 8.09 -7.90 0.95
C ARG A 51 8.83 -7.51 -0.31
N LEU A 52 9.17 -6.24 -0.42
CA LEU A 52 9.96 -5.64 -1.49
C LEU A 52 11.38 -5.35 -0.96
N PRO A 53 12.39 -6.17 -1.30
CA PRO A 53 13.77 -5.93 -0.91
C PRO A 53 14.40 -4.78 -1.70
N GLY A 54 15.38 -4.08 -1.11
CA GLY A 54 16.12 -3.01 -1.79
C GLY A 54 15.44 -1.64 -1.75
N TYR A 55 14.36 -1.51 -0.96
CA TYR A 55 13.58 -0.28 -0.80
C TYR A 55 13.33 0.00 0.67
N ARG A 56 13.03 1.26 0.99
CA ARG A 56 12.52 1.68 2.29
C ARG A 56 11.19 2.40 2.15
N LEU A 57 10.34 2.27 3.16
CA LEU A 57 9.14 3.10 3.31
C LEU A 57 9.58 4.51 3.68
N ASP A 58 8.99 5.50 3.05
CA ASP A 58 9.24 6.91 3.34
C ASP A 58 7.97 7.74 3.12
N PHE A 59 8.01 9.01 3.46
CA PHE A 59 6.90 9.96 3.29
C PHE A 59 7.45 11.29 2.78
N ASP A 60 6.75 11.89 1.83
CA ASP A 60 7.08 13.21 1.30
C ASP A 60 5.86 13.86 0.65
N ASN A 61 5.97 15.15 0.32
CA ASN A 61 4.95 15.97 -0.34
C ASN A 61 3.64 16.13 0.43
N TYR A 62 3.15 17.35 0.59
CA TYR A 62 1.90 17.56 1.32
C TYR A 62 0.68 17.15 0.49
N ASN A 63 -0.15 16.25 1.01
CA ASN A 63 -1.45 15.94 0.41
C ASN A 63 -2.60 16.68 1.14
N PRO A 64 -3.41 17.50 0.46
CA PRO A 64 -4.48 18.27 1.10
C PRO A 64 -5.60 17.44 1.73
N LYS A 65 -5.94 16.26 1.16
CA LYS A 65 -6.99 15.38 1.69
C LYS A 65 -6.51 14.66 2.94
N TRP A 66 -5.27 14.18 2.92
CA TRP A 66 -4.66 13.54 4.07
C TRP A 66 -4.19 14.54 5.13
N ARG A 67 -4.02 15.82 4.78
CA ARG A 67 -3.44 16.87 5.62
C ARG A 67 -2.08 16.47 6.20
N GLY A 68 -1.30 15.77 5.41
CA GLY A 68 0.02 15.23 5.76
C GLY A 68 0.66 14.58 4.54
N ALA A 69 1.89 14.09 4.72
CA ALA A 69 2.63 13.44 3.65
C ALA A 69 2.13 12.01 3.39
N PRO A 70 1.76 11.63 2.15
CA PRO A 70 1.50 10.26 1.79
C PRO A 70 2.80 9.44 1.70
N ALA A 71 2.64 8.11 1.67
CA ALA A 71 3.75 7.17 1.63
C ALA A 71 4.36 7.07 0.22
N THR A 72 5.66 6.88 0.17
CA THR A 72 6.41 6.46 -1.02
C THR A 72 7.37 5.34 -0.65
N ILE A 73 7.97 4.72 -1.66
CA ILE A 73 9.15 3.87 -1.51
C ILE A 73 10.33 4.52 -2.19
N ALA A 74 11.51 4.41 -1.58
CA ALA A 74 12.76 4.96 -2.09
C ALA A 74 13.84 3.89 -2.05
N ALA A 75 14.84 3.97 -2.92
CA ALA A 75 15.89 2.97 -3.01
C ALA A 75 16.67 2.89 -1.68
N ASP A 76 16.88 1.66 -1.19
CA ASP A 76 17.69 1.37 -0.01
C ASP A 76 18.20 -0.07 -0.09
N PRO A 77 19.47 -0.31 -0.50
CA PRO A 77 19.98 -1.67 -0.73
C PRO A 77 19.90 -2.61 0.48
N LYS A 78 19.79 -2.06 1.70
CA LYS A 78 19.66 -2.82 2.95
C LYS A 78 18.23 -2.80 3.52
N GLY A 79 17.33 -2.05 2.88
CA GLY A 79 15.95 -1.90 3.31
C GLY A 79 15.05 -2.99 2.73
N GLU A 80 13.91 -3.16 3.37
CA GLU A 80 12.77 -3.87 2.81
C GLU A 80 11.47 -3.16 3.16
N VAL A 81 10.49 -3.28 2.27
CA VAL A 81 9.14 -2.74 2.47
C VAL A 81 8.15 -3.89 2.48
N TRP A 82 7.46 -4.09 3.59
CA TRP A 82 6.31 -4.97 3.62
C TRP A 82 5.07 -4.28 3.06
N GLY A 83 4.28 -5.06 2.34
CA GLY A 83 3.02 -4.64 1.75
C GLY A 83 2.11 -5.83 1.47
N ALA A 84 1.10 -5.59 0.65
CA ALA A 84 0.12 -6.60 0.25
C ALA A 84 -0.01 -6.67 -1.27
N LEU A 85 -0.12 -7.89 -1.78
CA LEU A 85 -0.48 -8.15 -3.17
C LEU A 85 -1.99 -8.24 -3.31
N TRP A 86 -2.52 -7.52 -4.29
CA TRP A 86 -3.92 -7.49 -4.69
C TRP A 86 -4.04 -7.88 -6.17
N ALA A 87 -5.08 -8.61 -6.53
CA ALA A 87 -5.49 -8.76 -7.92
C ALA A 87 -6.63 -7.78 -8.22
N LEU A 88 -6.46 -6.99 -9.27
CA LEU A 88 -7.40 -5.96 -9.73
C LEU A 88 -7.74 -6.21 -11.20
N ASN A 89 -8.97 -5.89 -11.62
CA ASN A 89 -9.36 -5.90 -13.03
C ASN A 89 -8.60 -4.79 -13.79
N TYR A 90 -8.14 -5.10 -15.01
CA TYR A 90 -7.39 -4.13 -15.83
C TYR A 90 -8.20 -2.86 -16.16
N SER A 91 -9.54 -2.96 -16.19
CA SER A 91 -10.45 -1.81 -16.39
C SER A 91 -10.29 -0.73 -15.31
N GLU A 92 -9.81 -1.10 -14.12
CA GLU A 92 -9.61 -0.19 -12.99
C GLU A 92 -8.22 0.47 -12.97
N MET A 93 -7.28 0.02 -13.82
CA MET A 93 -5.90 0.52 -13.83
C MET A 93 -5.82 2.03 -14.06
N ALA A 94 -6.61 2.56 -15.02
CA ALA A 94 -6.63 3.99 -15.31
C ALA A 94 -7.23 4.83 -14.15
N SER A 95 -8.17 4.26 -13.40
CA SER A 95 -8.72 4.88 -12.19
C SER A 95 -7.66 4.98 -11.09
N LEU A 96 -6.89 3.91 -10.90
CA LEU A 96 -5.80 3.86 -9.93
C LEU A 96 -4.67 4.82 -10.31
N ASP A 97 -4.26 4.85 -11.58
CA ASP A 97 -3.27 5.81 -12.09
C ASP A 97 -3.69 7.27 -11.88
N LYS A 98 -4.98 7.56 -12.05
CA LYS A 98 -5.54 8.89 -11.78
C LYS A 98 -5.54 9.21 -10.28
N GLN A 99 -5.84 8.24 -9.42
CA GLN A 99 -5.80 8.43 -7.96
C GLN A 99 -4.40 8.81 -7.49
N GLU A 100 -3.37 8.11 -7.97
CA GLU A 100 -1.97 8.34 -7.58
C GLU A 100 -1.38 9.61 -8.23
N GLY A 101 -2.14 10.30 -9.08
CA GLY A 101 -1.74 11.58 -9.65
C GLY A 101 -0.62 11.45 -10.69
N LEU A 102 -0.60 10.36 -11.47
CA LEU A 102 0.44 10.17 -12.51
C LEU A 102 0.52 11.35 -13.49
N LYS A 103 -0.62 11.99 -13.78
CA LYS A 103 -0.67 13.18 -14.65
C LYS A 103 -0.03 14.43 -14.03
N ASP A 104 0.03 14.48 -12.70
CA ASP A 104 0.63 15.58 -11.95
C ASP A 104 2.15 15.38 -11.80
N GLY A 105 2.69 14.24 -12.24
CA GLY A 105 4.11 13.91 -12.20
C GLY A 105 4.66 13.60 -10.79
N LEU A 106 3.78 13.56 -9.78
CA LEU A 106 4.19 13.31 -8.39
C LEU A 106 4.60 11.85 -8.18
N TYR A 107 3.84 10.91 -8.76
CA TYR A 107 4.13 9.49 -8.76
C TYR A 107 4.39 8.98 -10.18
N GLU A 108 5.13 7.89 -10.26
CA GLU A 108 5.26 7.04 -11.44
C GLU A 108 4.77 5.62 -11.14
N ALA A 109 4.24 4.96 -12.16
CA ALA A 109 3.94 3.53 -12.08
C ALA A 109 5.19 2.73 -12.39
N ILE A 110 5.46 1.71 -11.58
CA ILE A 110 6.64 0.86 -11.68
C ILE A 110 6.24 -0.61 -11.64
N ASP A 111 7.02 -1.46 -12.30
CA ASP A 111 6.97 -2.90 -12.11
C ASP A 111 8.07 -3.31 -11.14
N ILE A 112 7.67 -3.96 -10.04
CA ILE A 112 8.58 -4.41 -8.98
C ILE A 112 8.51 -5.92 -8.81
N LYS A 113 9.60 -6.48 -8.29
CA LYS A 113 9.70 -7.89 -7.91
C LYS A 113 9.61 -7.99 -6.38
N VAL A 114 8.51 -8.53 -5.89
CA VAL A 114 8.29 -8.77 -4.45
C VAL A 114 8.43 -10.25 -4.13
N LEU A 115 8.70 -10.54 -2.86
CA LEU A 115 8.77 -11.89 -2.32
C LEU A 115 7.53 -12.13 -1.47
N ASN A 116 6.73 -13.15 -1.81
CA ASN A 116 5.63 -13.55 -0.93
C ASN A 116 6.15 -14.26 0.34
N ILE A 117 5.23 -14.69 1.21
CA ILE A 117 5.56 -15.42 2.44
C ILE A 117 6.33 -16.73 2.23
N GLU A 118 6.27 -17.32 1.03
CA GLU A 118 7.02 -18.53 0.65
C GLU A 118 8.35 -18.20 -0.04
N ASN A 119 8.73 -16.91 -0.11
CA ASN A 119 9.88 -16.39 -0.85
C ASN A 119 9.84 -16.61 -2.38
N HIS A 120 8.65 -16.84 -2.94
CA HIS A 120 8.47 -16.82 -4.38
C HIS A 120 8.50 -15.38 -4.90
N VAL A 121 9.25 -15.16 -5.99
CA VAL A 121 9.32 -13.86 -6.67
C VAL A 121 8.07 -13.65 -7.50
N ILE A 122 7.37 -12.54 -7.26
CA ILE A 122 6.16 -12.12 -7.97
C ILE A 122 6.39 -10.73 -8.54
N THR A 123 6.13 -10.57 -9.84
CA THR A 123 6.11 -9.24 -10.48
C THR A 123 4.75 -8.60 -10.27
N ALA A 124 4.73 -7.37 -9.79
CA ALA A 124 3.51 -6.60 -9.58
C ALA A 124 3.72 -5.12 -9.93
N ARG A 125 2.65 -4.47 -10.37
CA ARG A 125 2.61 -3.02 -10.51
C ARG A 125 2.62 -2.39 -9.12
N SER A 126 3.32 -1.28 -8.96
CA SER A 126 3.21 -0.40 -7.81
C SER A 126 3.39 1.04 -8.25
N TYR A 127 3.39 1.96 -7.29
CA TYR A 127 3.60 3.38 -7.54
C TYR A 127 4.69 3.86 -6.59
N LYS A 128 5.52 4.82 -7.01
CA LYS A 128 6.42 5.54 -6.12
C LYS A 128 6.51 6.99 -6.56
N MET A 129 6.93 7.89 -5.67
CA MET A 129 7.19 9.27 -6.06
C MET A 129 8.34 9.34 -7.06
N THR A 130 8.27 10.29 -7.99
CA THR A 130 9.28 10.47 -9.05
C THR A 130 10.63 10.98 -8.53
N SER A 131 10.63 11.62 -7.36
CA SER A 131 11.85 12.00 -6.63
C SER A 131 11.96 11.20 -5.34
N ASP A 132 13.09 10.53 -5.15
CA ASP A 132 13.39 9.84 -3.90
C ASP A 132 13.64 10.89 -2.80
N PRO A 133 12.92 10.86 -1.68
CA PRO A 133 13.20 11.74 -0.54
C PRO A 133 14.59 11.41 0.06
N PRO A 134 15.25 12.38 0.73
CA PRO A 134 16.51 12.11 1.41
C PRO A 134 16.30 11.14 2.57
N LYS A 135 17.20 10.15 2.68
CA LYS A 135 17.13 9.12 3.71
C LYS A 135 17.40 9.74 5.09
N VAL A 136 16.45 9.56 5.99
CA VAL A 136 16.56 9.92 7.42
C VAL A 136 16.06 8.75 8.26
N ARG A 137 16.40 8.72 9.55
CA ARG A 137 15.79 7.73 10.46
C ARG A 137 14.30 8.07 10.66
N PRO A 138 13.40 7.08 10.77
CA PRO A 138 11.97 7.33 10.94
C PRO A 138 11.63 8.32 12.05
N GLU A 139 12.30 8.22 13.20
CA GLU A 139 11.98 9.02 14.41
C GLU A 139 12.25 10.52 14.24
N VAL A 140 13.15 10.87 13.32
CA VAL A 140 13.59 12.25 13.08
C VAL A 140 13.05 12.81 11.76
N LEU A 141 11.99 12.20 11.22
CA LEU A 141 11.37 12.66 9.98
C LEU A 141 10.96 14.15 10.10
N PRO A 142 11.40 15.02 9.16
CA PRO A 142 11.07 16.44 9.19
C PRO A 142 9.56 16.70 9.15
N LEU A 143 9.07 17.74 9.83
CA LEU A 143 7.63 18.01 10.01
C LEU A 143 6.85 18.04 8.68
N GLN A 144 7.42 18.62 7.63
CA GLN A 144 6.82 18.73 6.30
C GLN A 144 6.64 17.38 5.60
N ARG A 145 7.43 16.37 6.00
CA ARG A 145 7.37 14.99 5.51
C ARG A 145 6.54 14.09 6.42
N ARG A 146 5.97 14.61 7.50
CA ARG A 146 5.22 13.78 8.43
C ARG A 146 3.82 13.48 7.90
N PRO A 147 3.39 12.21 7.95
CA PRO A 147 2.01 11.84 7.67
C PRO A 147 1.06 12.41 8.72
N SER A 148 -0.24 12.42 8.41
CA SER A 148 -1.27 12.72 9.41
C SER A 148 -1.52 11.53 10.32
N ASN A 149 -2.14 11.77 11.48
CA ASN A 149 -2.53 10.72 12.43
C ASN A 149 -3.44 9.69 11.75
N THR A 150 -4.45 10.16 11.01
CA THR A 150 -5.37 9.31 10.23
C THR A 150 -4.61 8.46 9.21
N TYR A 151 -3.64 9.04 8.50
CA TYR A 151 -2.91 8.31 7.46
C TYR A 151 -2.06 7.17 8.03
N ILE A 152 -1.30 7.42 9.10
CA ILE A 152 -0.54 6.36 9.78
C ILE A 152 -1.45 5.26 10.29
N GLN A 153 -2.59 5.60 10.89
CA GLN A 153 -3.54 4.60 11.37
C GLN A 153 -4.15 3.78 10.23
N VAL A 154 -4.44 4.40 9.08
CA VAL A 154 -4.90 3.68 7.87
C VAL A 154 -3.85 2.67 7.41
N ILE A 155 -2.57 3.07 7.32
CA ILE A 155 -1.49 2.15 6.93
C ILE A 155 -1.38 1.00 7.93
N ALA A 156 -1.29 1.30 9.22
CA ALA A 156 -1.11 0.29 10.27
C ALA A 156 -2.29 -0.69 10.34
N LEU A 157 -3.53 -0.18 10.23
CA LEU A 157 -4.72 -1.02 10.20
C LEU A 157 -4.77 -1.90 8.95
N GLY A 158 -4.45 -1.34 7.78
CA GLY A 158 -4.36 -2.11 6.55
C GLY A 158 -3.29 -3.20 6.61
N ALA A 159 -2.13 -2.88 7.19
CA ALA A 159 -1.05 -3.83 7.41
C ALA A 159 -1.51 -4.99 8.32
N TYR A 160 -2.18 -4.67 9.43
CA TYR A 160 -2.80 -5.67 10.31
C TYR A 160 -3.82 -6.55 9.56
N GLN A 161 -4.75 -5.93 8.82
CA GLN A 161 -5.76 -6.65 8.04
C GLN A 161 -5.13 -7.61 7.01
N CYS A 162 -4.02 -7.22 6.39
CA CYS A 162 -3.31 -8.01 5.38
C CYS A 162 -2.40 -9.10 5.97
N GLY A 163 -2.31 -9.22 7.30
CA GLY A 163 -1.40 -10.17 7.94
C GLY A 163 0.09 -9.84 7.79
N ILE A 164 0.43 -8.55 7.63
CA ILE A 164 1.84 -8.11 7.65
C ILE A 164 2.42 -8.35 9.04
N PRO A 165 3.68 -8.82 9.16
CA PRO A 165 4.30 -9.10 10.46
C PRO A 165 4.23 -7.93 11.46
N SER A 166 3.97 -8.24 12.72
CA SER A 166 3.79 -7.24 13.79
C SER A 166 4.98 -6.30 13.95
N TYR A 167 6.21 -6.80 13.82
CA TYR A 167 7.41 -5.96 13.90
C TYR A 167 7.43 -4.84 12.86
N TYR A 168 6.83 -5.08 11.69
CA TYR A 168 6.75 -4.07 10.63
C TYR A 168 5.63 -3.06 10.90
N ILE A 169 4.54 -3.50 11.54
CA ILE A 169 3.49 -2.60 12.05
C ILE A 169 4.06 -1.69 13.14
N GLU A 170 4.85 -2.23 14.07
CA GLU A 170 5.60 -1.45 15.06
C GLU A 170 6.57 -0.47 14.39
N PHE A 171 7.25 -0.89 13.31
CA PHE A 171 8.09 -0.02 12.51
C PHE A 171 7.33 1.15 11.87
N ILE A 172 6.11 0.94 11.34
CA ILE A 172 5.26 2.01 10.80
C ILE A 172 5.00 3.10 11.85
N TYR A 173 4.81 2.72 13.12
CA TYR A 173 4.59 3.68 14.21
C TYR A 173 5.84 4.46 14.65
N ARG A 174 7.03 4.10 14.16
CA ARG A 174 8.26 4.87 14.43
C ARG A 174 8.30 6.20 13.66
N PHE A 175 7.50 6.34 12.60
CA PHE A 175 7.36 7.60 11.88
C PHE A 175 6.45 8.56 12.67
N PRO A 176 6.94 9.75 13.06
CA PRO A 176 6.13 10.70 13.81
C PRO A 176 5.04 11.28 12.89
N ALA A 177 3.80 11.31 13.38
CA ALA A 177 2.73 12.04 12.72
C ALA A 177 2.88 13.56 12.92
N ASN A 178 2.22 14.35 12.07
CA ASN A 178 2.23 15.81 12.15
C ASN A 178 1.17 16.40 13.12
N GLY A 179 0.41 15.54 13.80
CA GLY A 179 -0.64 15.93 14.75
C GLY A 179 -1.99 16.31 14.13
N ARG A 180 -2.12 16.35 12.80
CA ARG A 180 -3.38 16.60 12.10
C ARG A 180 -4.10 15.30 11.77
N ASN A 181 -5.40 15.38 11.56
CA ASN A 181 -6.21 14.31 10.97
C ASN A 181 -6.49 14.64 9.49
N ALA A 182 -6.90 13.63 8.71
CA ALA A 182 -7.41 13.83 7.36
C ALA A 182 -8.64 14.76 7.34
N THR A 183 -9.07 15.20 6.16
CA THR A 183 -10.32 15.97 6.04
C THR A 183 -11.51 15.18 6.56
N ASP A 184 -12.56 15.88 7.01
CA ASP A 184 -13.75 15.23 7.56
C ASP A 184 -14.41 14.31 6.53
N LYS A 185 -14.48 14.76 5.27
CA LYS A 185 -14.99 13.95 4.14
C LYS A 185 -14.22 12.63 4.00
N LEU A 186 -12.89 12.67 3.94
CA LEU A 186 -12.09 11.45 3.80
C LEU A 186 -12.19 10.57 5.05
N SER A 187 -12.24 11.19 6.24
CA SER A 187 -12.39 10.46 7.49
C SER A 187 -13.72 9.70 7.54
N GLN A 188 -14.82 10.33 7.11
CA GLN A 188 -16.14 9.70 7.01
C GLN A 188 -16.16 8.57 5.97
N GLU A 189 -15.59 8.78 4.78
CA GLU A 189 -15.47 7.76 3.73
C GLU A 189 -14.72 6.50 4.23
N LEU A 190 -13.76 6.68 5.14
CA LEU A 190 -12.97 5.58 5.71
C LEU A 190 -13.58 4.97 6.98
N GLY A 191 -14.63 5.57 7.54
CA GLY A 191 -15.18 5.16 8.84
C GLY A 191 -14.23 5.45 10.01
N TYR A 192 -13.51 6.58 9.96
CA TYR A 192 -12.61 7.05 11.01
C TYR A 192 -13.35 7.94 12.04
N PRO A 193 -13.08 7.81 13.37
CA PRO A 193 -12.15 6.88 13.99
C PRO A 193 -12.63 5.43 13.84
N PHE A 194 -11.68 4.54 13.61
CA PHE A 194 -11.97 3.14 13.34
C PHE A 194 -12.63 2.48 14.55
N ASN A 195 -13.87 2.01 14.37
CA ASN A 195 -14.57 1.26 15.42
C ASN A 195 -13.91 -0.09 15.67
N ARG A 196 -13.98 -0.61 16.91
CA ARG A 196 -13.41 -1.92 17.31
C ARG A 196 -13.96 -3.14 16.54
N ASN A 197 -15.00 -2.96 15.71
CA ASN A 197 -15.68 -4.02 14.97
C ASN A 197 -15.15 -4.19 13.53
N ILE A 198 -13.90 -3.82 13.24
CA ILE A 198 -13.30 -4.09 11.93
C ILE A 198 -13.25 -5.60 11.77
N ARG A 199 -14.18 -6.13 10.97
CA ARG A 199 -14.23 -7.52 10.62
C ARG A 199 -13.05 -7.81 9.71
N ILE A 200 -12.17 -8.67 10.20
CA ILE A 200 -11.15 -9.36 9.41
C ILE A 200 -11.94 -10.37 8.57
N SER A 201 -12.43 -9.96 7.39
CA SER A 201 -13.10 -10.85 6.44
C SER A 201 -12.22 -11.15 5.23
#